data_AF-A0A1M6CZ54-F1
#
_entry.id   AF-A0A1M6CZ54-F1
#
_cell.length_a   1.000
_cell.length_b   1.000
_cell.length_c   1.000
_cell.angle_alpha   90.00
_cell.angle_beta   90.00
_cell.angle_gamma   90.00
#
_symmetry.space_group_name_H-M   'P 1'
#
loop_
_entity.id
_entity.type
_entity.pdbx_description
1 polymer ?
#
loop_
_entity_poly.entity_id
_entity_poly.type
_entity_poly.pdbx_seq_one_letter_code
_entity_poly.pdbx_strand_id
1 'polypeptide(L)'
;MTLKKLVLITAGALLLSGTAMARNISVPGDFSTIADALGNADAGDTIKVARGTYNENITLIMGVVLKGEDPLTTIIDGGRRGPTVMGTSGAEMSHFTVRNGLEGILCENAAPYIHHCYVIDNHCTGIGAFISLPWLRNNVVYGNRWSGILAWGAKSLDAYVEHNVVLRNGYSGLALKGPTNLVARNNIFMDNHYYGVFADPAAGQTKVEYNNIYKNYYPFNQFIKVNRTNVSLDPKFINYSLSKPNFYPQSTSPMVKRGKGKLDIGLTTAEVAKEEEVVEETRNPDTDADGLCDPWVSEEGVSDKYASVCTGVDNCPEEAEDFDGYQDDDGCPDPDNDRDGLCDPWVEAKAMFANFAHICKGVDLCPEQSETLNEFKDDDGCPDEVPQPPKKVFVLEGVNFESGKATITQDSYISLMKVVDIMETFSEATFEIVGHTDNVGDKEKNMQLSADRAAAVKNFLVEKGIAESRMVTSGKGDSKPVASNKTPEGRAQNRRIEFIRTDIK
;
A
#
# COMPACT_ATOMS: atom_id res chain seq x y z
N MET A 1 -35.88 45.14 -42.31
CA MET A 1 -36.13 43.88 -41.59
C MET A 1 -35.28 43.90 -40.34
N THR A 2 -35.95 44.12 -39.21
CA THR A 2 -35.40 44.55 -37.93
C THR A 2 -35.02 43.34 -37.06
N LEU A 3 -33.78 43.34 -36.59
CA LEU A 3 -33.22 42.36 -35.65
C LEU A 3 -33.92 42.52 -34.28
N LYS A 4 -34.67 41.51 -33.83
CA LYS A 4 -35.27 41.47 -32.48
C LYS A 4 -34.25 40.93 -31.48
N LYS A 5 -33.99 41.70 -30.42
CA LYS A 5 -33.23 41.33 -29.22
C LYS A 5 -33.85 40.09 -28.56
N LEU A 6 -33.04 39.06 -28.35
CA LEU A 6 -33.37 37.93 -27.49
C LEU A 6 -32.90 38.27 -26.07
N VAL A 7 -33.85 38.48 -25.15
CA VAL A 7 -33.59 38.66 -23.72
C VAL A 7 -33.46 37.27 -23.11
N LEU A 8 -32.26 36.94 -22.62
CA LEU A 8 -32.02 35.76 -21.80
C LEU A 8 -32.60 36.04 -20.41
N ILE A 9 -33.73 35.40 -20.08
CA ILE A 9 -34.25 35.35 -18.70
C ILE A 9 -33.58 34.15 -18.05
N THR A 10 -32.60 34.40 -17.18
CA THR A 10 -32.07 33.40 -16.25
C THR A 10 -33.13 33.13 -15.18
N ALA A 11 -33.97 32.12 -15.41
CA ALA A 11 -34.76 31.53 -14.34
C ALA A 11 -33.81 30.75 -13.42
N GLY A 12 -33.41 31.39 -12.32
CA GLY A 12 -32.77 30.70 -11.20
C GLY A 12 -33.75 29.69 -10.64
N ALA A 13 -33.58 28.41 -10.99
CA ALA A 13 -34.20 27.32 -10.27
C ALA A 13 -33.53 27.26 -8.90
N LEU A 14 -34.14 27.92 -7.93
CA LEU A 14 -33.90 27.68 -6.52
C LEU A 14 -34.34 26.22 -6.26
N LEU A 15 -33.40 25.29 -6.36
CA LEU A 15 -33.58 23.94 -5.82
C LEU A 15 -33.70 24.10 -4.31
N LEU A 16 -34.95 24.25 -3.86
CA LEU A 16 -35.34 23.96 -2.49
C LEU A 16 -35.02 22.49 -2.27
N SER A 17 -33.81 22.19 -1.81
CA SER A 17 -33.46 20.92 -1.19
C SER A 17 -34.23 20.84 0.12
N GLY A 18 -35.52 20.55 0.02
CA GLY A 18 -36.29 20.06 1.16
C GLY A 18 -35.63 18.77 1.58
N THR A 19 -34.94 18.78 2.71
CA THR A 19 -34.55 17.57 3.40
C THR A 19 -35.84 16.79 3.68
N ALA A 20 -36.15 15.79 2.86
CA ALA A 20 -37.23 14.87 3.14
C ALA A 20 -36.93 14.26 4.52
N MET A 21 -37.82 14.47 5.49
CA MET A 21 -37.67 13.84 6.80
C MET A 21 -37.72 12.33 6.61
N ALA A 22 -36.74 11.62 7.17
CA ALA A 22 -36.71 10.17 7.23
C ALA A 22 -38.05 9.62 7.76
N ARG A 23 -38.69 8.75 6.98
CA ARG A 23 -40.00 8.18 7.29
C ARG A 23 -39.84 6.87 8.04
N ASN A 24 -40.79 6.58 8.93
CA ASN A 24 -40.99 5.25 9.49
C ASN A 24 -42.10 4.57 8.70
N ILE A 25 -41.76 3.55 7.91
CA ILE A 25 -42.68 2.75 7.11
C ILE A 25 -42.98 1.45 7.86
N SER A 26 -44.23 1.01 7.90
CA SER A 26 -44.67 -0.19 8.61
C SER A 26 -45.13 -1.30 7.66
N VAL A 27 -44.74 -2.54 7.96
CA VAL A 27 -45.13 -3.75 7.22
C VAL A 27 -45.55 -4.84 8.21
N PRO A 28 -46.79 -5.37 8.16
CA PRO A 28 -47.90 -4.87 7.38
C PRO A 28 -48.46 -3.60 8.03
N GLY A 29 -48.75 -2.58 7.21
CA GLY A 29 -49.34 -1.34 7.69
C GLY A 29 -49.49 -0.34 6.55
N ASP A 30 -48.40 0.35 6.23
CA ASP A 30 -48.32 1.24 5.07
C ASP A 30 -48.23 0.44 3.76
N PHE A 31 -47.58 -0.72 3.80
CA PHE A 31 -47.50 -1.67 2.70
C PHE A 31 -47.84 -3.08 3.16
N SER A 32 -48.33 -3.91 2.23
CA SER A 32 -48.66 -5.32 2.49
C SER A 32 -47.46 -6.25 2.39
N THR A 33 -46.42 -5.85 1.65
CA THR A 33 -45.22 -6.66 1.39
C THR A 33 -43.97 -5.88 1.74
N ILE A 34 -42.86 -6.58 1.99
CA ILE A 34 -41.57 -5.95 2.25
C ILE A 34 -41.02 -5.37 0.95
N ALA A 35 -41.18 -6.08 -0.16
CA ALA A 35 -40.75 -5.64 -1.49
C ALA A 35 -41.40 -4.30 -1.90
N ASP A 36 -42.71 -4.13 -1.71
CA ASP A 36 -43.40 -2.89 -2.04
C ASP A 36 -42.94 -1.73 -1.15
N ALA A 37 -42.71 -1.98 0.15
CA ALA A 37 -42.19 -0.98 1.06
C ALA A 37 -40.79 -0.49 0.63
N LEU A 38 -39.90 -1.42 0.28
CA LEU A 38 -38.56 -1.11 -0.22
C LEU A 38 -38.64 -0.33 -1.55
N GLY A 39 -39.50 -0.73 -2.47
CA GLY A 39 -39.67 -0.05 -3.76
C GLY A 39 -40.19 1.39 -3.67
N ASN A 40 -40.74 1.79 -2.52
CA ASN A 40 -41.26 3.14 -2.27
C ASN A 40 -40.49 3.90 -1.16
N ALA A 41 -39.39 3.32 -0.65
CA ALA A 41 -38.55 3.92 0.38
C ALA A 41 -37.44 4.78 -0.25
N ASP A 42 -37.17 5.91 0.39
CA ASP A 42 -36.07 6.80 0.03
C ASP A 42 -34.90 6.63 1.00
N ALA A 43 -33.69 7.05 0.60
CA ALA A 43 -32.53 7.00 1.47
C ALA A 43 -32.78 7.79 2.78
N GLY A 44 -32.49 7.14 3.92
CA GLY A 44 -32.80 7.64 5.27
C GLY A 44 -34.04 7.02 5.89
N ASP A 45 -34.93 6.40 5.10
CA ASP A 45 -36.15 5.78 5.63
C ASP A 45 -35.86 4.53 6.46
N THR A 46 -36.72 4.26 7.44
CA THR A 46 -36.72 3.04 8.25
C THR A 46 -37.99 2.25 8.02
N ILE A 47 -37.85 1.01 7.56
CA ILE A 47 -38.95 0.05 7.38
C ILE A 47 -38.99 -0.89 8.58
N LYS A 48 -40.08 -0.85 9.34
CA LYS A 48 -40.35 -1.72 10.49
C LYS A 48 -41.30 -2.84 10.10
N VAL A 49 -40.84 -4.08 10.22
CA VAL A 49 -41.57 -5.26 9.80
C VAL A 49 -42.05 -6.05 11.02
N ALA A 50 -43.36 -6.13 11.21
CA ALA A 50 -44.00 -6.89 12.27
C ALA A 50 -43.80 -8.40 12.07
N ARG A 51 -43.98 -9.14 13.17
CA ARG A 51 -43.89 -10.61 13.17
C ARG A 51 -44.79 -11.23 12.09
N GLY A 52 -44.25 -12.19 11.36
CA GLY A 52 -44.95 -12.80 10.24
C GLY A 52 -44.02 -13.61 9.36
N THR A 53 -44.59 -14.37 8.43
CA THR A 53 -43.83 -15.04 7.37
C THR A 53 -44.15 -14.38 6.03
N TYR A 54 -43.14 -13.75 5.45
CA TYR A 54 -43.19 -13.03 4.19
C TYR A 54 -42.55 -13.91 3.11
N ASN A 55 -43.37 -14.40 2.17
CA ASN A 55 -42.92 -15.31 1.11
C ASN A 55 -42.48 -14.50 -0.11
N GLU A 56 -41.27 -13.94 -0.04
CA GLU A 56 -40.78 -12.91 -0.94
C GLU A 56 -39.28 -13.06 -1.17
N ASN A 57 -38.82 -12.55 -2.29
CA ASN A 57 -37.40 -12.31 -2.57
C ASN A 57 -37.22 -10.80 -2.68
N ILE A 58 -36.39 -10.23 -1.81
CA ILE A 58 -36.28 -8.78 -1.68
C ILE A 58 -34.90 -8.28 -2.12
N THR A 59 -34.83 -7.01 -2.51
CA THR A 59 -33.58 -6.31 -2.76
C THR A 59 -33.51 -5.10 -1.83
N LEU A 60 -32.46 -5.02 -1.02
CA LEU A 60 -32.26 -3.90 -0.12
C LEU A 60 -32.03 -2.61 -0.92
N ILE A 61 -32.35 -1.48 -0.31
CA ILE A 61 -32.20 -0.15 -0.93
C ILE A 61 -31.14 0.63 -0.20
N MET A 62 -30.25 1.29 -0.95
CA MET A 62 -29.17 2.10 -0.42
C MET A 62 -29.70 3.17 0.54
N GLY A 63 -29.12 3.24 1.75
CA GLY A 63 -29.49 4.21 2.77
C GLY A 63 -30.79 3.89 3.52
N VAL A 64 -31.45 2.76 3.27
CA VAL A 64 -32.66 2.34 3.97
C VAL A 64 -32.33 1.36 5.09
N VAL A 65 -32.99 1.54 6.25
CA VAL A 65 -32.90 0.62 7.39
C VAL A 65 -34.11 -0.31 7.38
N LEU A 66 -33.89 -1.60 7.18
CA LEU A 66 -34.91 -2.65 7.25
C LEU A 66 -34.80 -3.40 8.59
N LYS A 67 -35.81 -3.27 9.44
CA LYS A 67 -35.79 -3.83 10.80
C LYS A 67 -37.01 -4.68 11.10
N GLY A 68 -36.78 -5.95 11.42
CA GLY A 68 -37.81 -6.85 11.92
C GLY A 68 -38.14 -6.59 13.38
N GLU A 69 -39.35 -6.92 13.79
CA GLU A 69 -39.80 -6.75 15.17
C GLU A 69 -39.12 -7.78 16.11
N ASP A 70 -38.94 -9.00 15.61
CA ASP A 70 -38.33 -10.11 16.35
C ASP A 70 -37.62 -11.08 15.39
N PRO A 71 -36.34 -11.43 15.62
CA PRO A 71 -35.55 -12.24 14.70
C PRO A 71 -36.06 -13.67 14.52
N LEU A 72 -36.78 -14.24 15.49
CA LEU A 72 -37.24 -15.62 15.42
C LEU A 72 -38.63 -15.74 14.77
N THR A 73 -39.41 -14.67 14.75
CA THR A 73 -40.79 -14.67 14.28
C THR A 73 -41.06 -13.74 13.10
N THR A 74 -40.10 -12.89 12.72
CA THR A 74 -40.13 -12.08 11.50
C THR A 74 -39.31 -12.79 10.42
N ILE A 75 -39.99 -13.54 9.56
CA ILE A 75 -39.38 -14.50 8.64
C ILE A 75 -39.54 -14.03 7.19
N ILE A 76 -38.44 -13.98 6.46
CA ILE A 76 -38.41 -13.85 4.99
C ILE A 76 -38.11 -15.24 4.42
N ASP A 77 -39.06 -15.79 3.68
CA ASP A 77 -39.00 -17.12 3.08
C ASP A 77 -38.87 -17.00 1.56
N GLY A 78 -37.68 -17.31 1.02
CA GLY A 78 -37.36 -17.12 -0.40
C GLY A 78 -37.97 -18.17 -1.34
N GLY A 79 -38.73 -19.14 -0.82
CA GLY A 79 -39.50 -20.07 -1.66
C GLY A 79 -38.70 -20.87 -2.70
N ARG A 80 -37.39 -21.06 -2.48
CA ARG A 80 -36.40 -21.68 -3.37
C ARG A 80 -36.19 -20.99 -4.72
N ARG A 81 -36.45 -19.70 -4.81
CA ARG A 81 -36.31 -18.93 -6.05
C ARG A 81 -35.19 -17.91 -5.89
N GLY A 82 -33.98 -18.22 -6.37
CA GLY A 82 -32.85 -17.29 -6.25
C GLY A 82 -32.49 -16.96 -4.78
N PRO A 83 -31.71 -15.91 -4.56
CA PRO A 83 -31.38 -15.40 -3.24
C PRO A 83 -32.61 -14.82 -2.52
N THR A 84 -32.80 -15.14 -1.24
CA THR A 84 -33.93 -14.58 -0.47
C THR A 84 -33.78 -13.06 -0.28
N VAL A 85 -32.56 -12.59 -0.04
CA VAL A 85 -32.22 -11.16 0.08
C VAL A 85 -31.04 -10.83 -0.81
N MET A 86 -31.21 -9.84 -1.67
CA MET A 86 -30.11 -9.19 -2.41
C MET A 86 -29.63 -7.95 -1.63
N GLY A 87 -28.35 -7.92 -1.31
CA GLY A 87 -27.71 -6.82 -0.60
C GLY A 87 -27.39 -5.62 -1.49
N THR A 88 -27.45 -4.43 -0.92
CA THR A 88 -27.09 -3.15 -1.57
C THR A 88 -26.22 -2.34 -0.62
N SER A 89 -25.17 -1.70 -1.13
CA SER A 89 -24.26 -0.88 -0.31
C SER A 89 -24.99 0.21 0.46
N GLY A 90 -24.60 0.44 1.71
CA GLY A 90 -25.20 1.46 2.57
C GLY A 90 -26.60 1.15 3.09
N ALA A 91 -27.17 -0.02 2.78
CA ALA A 91 -28.40 -0.50 3.41
C ALA A 91 -28.10 -1.16 4.77
N GLU A 92 -29.08 -1.16 5.67
CA GLU A 92 -29.01 -1.88 6.96
C GLU A 92 -30.15 -2.88 7.07
N MET A 93 -29.87 -4.08 7.56
CA MET A 93 -30.88 -5.11 7.83
C MET A 93 -30.65 -5.77 9.19
N SER A 94 -31.70 -5.83 10.01
CA SER A 94 -31.64 -6.52 11.30
C SER A 94 -32.93 -7.17 11.78
N HIS A 95 -32.78 -8.14 12.69
CA HIS A 95 -33.90 -8.79 13.40
C HIS A 95 -34.84 -9.60 12.49
N PHE A 96 -34.28 -10.33 11.51
CA PHE A 96 -35.03 -11.25 10.65
C PHE A 96 -34.50 -12.67 10.73
N THR A 97 -35.38 -13.64 10.45
CA THR A 97 -34.98 -14.96 9.95
C THR A 97 -35.08 -14.96 8.43
N VAL A 98 -33.99 -15.29 7.73
CA VAL A 98 -33.90 -15.44 6.28
C VAL A 98 -33.71 -16.92 5.96
N ARG A 99 -34.64 -17.52 5.21
CA ARG A 99 -34.62 -18.95 4.94
C ARG A 99 -35.12 -19.37 3.57
N ASN A 100 -34.88 -20.65 3.26
CA ASN A 100 -35.43 -21.37 2.11
C ASN A 100 -35.18 -20.69 0.74
N GLY A 101 -34.15 -19.85 0.62
CA GLY A 101 -33.63 -19.37 -0.66
C GLY A 101 -32.67 -20.37 -1.29
N LEU A 102 -32.23 -20.10 -2.53
CA LEU A 102 -31.02 -20.74 -3.05
C LEU A 102 -29.85 -20.30 -2.16
N GLU A 103 -29.51 -19.02 -2.19
CA GLU A 103 -28.72 -18.33 -1.18
C GLU A 103 -29.65 -17.65 -0.16
N GLY A 104 -29.21 -17.51 1.10
CA GLY A 104 -29.96 -16.73 2.08
C GLY A 104 -29.86 -15.23 1.77
N ILE A 105 -28.66 -14.69 1.92
CA ILE A 105 -28.34 -13.29 1.61
C ILE A 105 -27.19 -13.29 0.61
N LEU A 106 -27.37 -12.64 -0.53
CA LEU A 106 -26.35 -12.49 -1.56
C LEU A 106 -25.96 -11.02 -1.72
N CYS A 107 -24.68 -10.73 -1.55
CA CYS A 107 -24.09 -9.41 -1.75
C CYS A 107 -23.10 -9.49 -2.91
N GLU A 108 -23.46 -8.91 -4.06
CA GLU A 108 -22.59 -8.82 -5.24
C GLU A 108 -22.10 -7.38 -5.39
N ASN A 109 -20.81 -7.15 -5.16
CA ASN A 109 -20.23 -5.80 -5.16
C ASN A 109 -21.01 -4.82 -4.26
N ALA A 110 -21.49 -5.34 -3.13
CA ALA A 110 -22.36 -4.62 -2.21
C ALA A 110 -21.89 -4.81 -0.76
N ALA A 111 -21.93 -3.75 0.03
CA ALA A 111 -21.53 -3.74 1.43
C ALA A 111 -22.66 -3.22 2.36
N PRO A 112 -23.80 -3.94 2.49
CA PRO A 112 -24.79 -3.64 3.52
C PRO A 112 -24.29 -3.97 4.93
N TYR A 113 -24.90 -3.37 5.95
CA TYR A 113 -24.74 -3.77 7.35
C TYR A 113 -25.83 -4.78 7.72
N ILE A 114 -25.43 -6.03 7.99
CA ILE A 114 -26.34 -7.12 8.34
C ILE A 114 -26.05 -7.55 9.77
N HIS A 115 -27.03 -7.40 10.66
CA HIS A 115 -26.84 -7.71 12.08
C HIS A 115 -28.07 -8.27 12.79
N HIS A 116 -27.86 -9.11 13.81
CA HIS A 116 -28.95 -9.73 14.60
C HIS A 116 -29.94 -10.54 13.74
N CYS A 117 -29.48 -11.08 12.61
CA CYS A 117 -30.28 -11.92 11.73
C CYS A 117 -29.97 -13.41 11.93
N TYR A 118 -30.97 -14.24 11.67
CA TYR A 118 -30.86 -15.69 11.57
C TYR A 118 -30.89 -16.05 10.08
N VAL A 119 -29.82 -16.64 9.54
CA VAL A 119 -29.76 -17.06 8.13
C VAL A 119 -29.68 -18.57 8.07
N ILE A 120 -30.83 -19.20 7.79
CA ILE A 120 -31.04 -20.61 8.11
C ILE A 120 -31.63 -21.42 6.96
N ASP A 121 -31.29 -22.70 6.89
CA ASP A 121 -31.93 -23.70 6.02
C ASP A 121 -32.04 -23.28 4.53
N ASN A 122 -31.04 -22.57 4.00
CA ASN A 122 -30.94 -22.22 2.59
C ASN A 122 -30.27 -23.34 1.78
N HIS A 123 -30.57 -23.42 0.48
CA HIS A 123 -30.17 -24.56 -0.38
C HIS A 123 -28.72 -24.49 -0.90
N CYS A 124 -28.03 -23.37 -0.71
CA CYS A 124 -26.63 -23.13 -0.99
C CYS A 124 -25.95 -22.46 0.23
N THR A 125 -25.33 -21.30 0.03
CA THR A 125 -24.66 -20.52 1.08
C THR A 125 -25.68 -19.76 1.92
N GLY A 126 -25.42 -19.62 3.22
CA GLY A 126 -26.18 -18.70 4.08
C GLY A 126 -26.01 -17.24 3.62
N ILE A 127 -24.80 -16.70 3.78
CA ILE A 127 -24.43 -15.34 3.37
C ILE A 127 -23.29 -15.41 2.35
N GLY A 128 -23.55 -14.99 1.11
CA GLY A 128 -22.56 -14.90 0.05
C GLY A 128 -22.13 -13.45 -0.19
N ALA A 129 -20.84 -13.21 -0.24
CA ALA A 129 -20.22 -11.92 -0.49
C ALA A 129 -19.21 -12.04 -1.63
N PHE A 130 -19.45 -11.31 -2.73
CA PHE A 130 -18.61 -11.32 -3.92
C PHE A 130 -18.05 -9.93 -4.15
N ILE A 131 -16.73 -9.82 -4.31
CA ILE A 131 -15.96 -8.58 -4.58
C ILE A 131 -15.90 -7.63 -3.37
N SER A 132 -17.01 -7.38 -2.69
CA SER A 132 -17.10 -6.57 -1.48
C SER A 132 -17.66 -7.41 -0.32
N LEU A 133 -17.20 -7.14 0.90
CA LEU A 133 -17.74 -7.79 2.09
C LEU A 133 -18.83 -6.91 2.73
N PRO A 134 -20.04 -7.43 3.01
CA PRO A 134 -20.97 -6.79 3.93
C PRO A 134 -20.40 -6.77 5.34
N TRP A 135 -20.78 -5.79 6.15
CA TRP A 135 -20.44 -5.82 7.56
C TRP A 135 -21.37 -6.80 8.28
N LEU A 136 -20.81 -7.91 8.76
CA LEU A 136 -21.57 -9.00 9.38
C LEU A 136 -21.33 -9.00 10.88
N ARG A 137 -22.36 -8.67 11.66
CA ARG A 137 -22.27 -8.62 13.13
C ARG A 137 -23.42 -9.31 13.84
N ASN A 138 -23.16 -10.06 14.92
CA ASN A 138 -24.24 -10.63 15.75
C ASN A 138 -25.26 -11.49 14.98
N ASN A 139 -24.85 -12.12 13.88
CA ASN A 139 -25.73 -13.00 13.13
C ASN A 139 -25.57 -14.45 13.57
N VAL A 140 -26.65 -15.21 13.41
CA VAL A 140 -26.66 -16.66 13.58
C VAL A 140 -26.87 -17.29 12.20
N VAL A 141 -25.91 -18.10 11.75
CA VAL A 141 -25.95 -18.71 10.42
C VAL A 141 -25.84 -20.22 10.55
N TYR A 142 -26.93 -20.96 10.30
CA TYR A 142 -26.92 -22.40 10.48
C TYR A 142 -27.80 -23.20 9.54
N GLY A 143 -27.47 -24.48 9.35
CA GLY A 143 -28.31 -25.41 8.59
C GLY A 143 -28.33 -25.17 7.08
N ASN A 144 -27.48 -24.27 6.57
CA ASN A 144 -27.37 -24.03 5.13
C ASN A 144 -26.63 -25.20 4.47
N ARG A 145 -27.03 -25.58 3.26
CA ARG A 145 -26.48 -26.79 2.59
C ARG A 145 -25.02 -26.68 2.20
N TRP A 146 -24.48 -25.46 2.05
CA TRP A 146 -23.07 -25.23 1.74
C TRP A 146 -22.36 -24.48 2.86
N SER A 147 -21.59 -23.43 2.57
CA SER A 147 -20.94 -22.62 3.62
C SER A 147 -21.94 -21.74 4.35
N GLY A 148 -21.69 -21.47 5.63
CA GLY A 148 -22.42 -20.44 6.37
C GLY A 148 -22.18 -19.07 5.76
N ILE A 149 -20.92 -18.63 5.77
CA ILE A 149 -20.47 -17.37 5.16
C ILE A 149 -19.45 -17.69 4.07
N LEU A 150 -19.66 -17.14 2.87
CA LEU A 150 -18.74 -17.21 1.75
C LEU A 150 -18.28 -15.80 1.39
N ALA A 151 -16.98 -15.56 1.36
CA ALA A 151 -16.36 -14.35 0.82
C ALA A 151 -15.49 -14.73 -0.38
N TRP A 152 -15.80 -14.17 -1.55
CA TRP A 152 -15.09 -14.41 -2.80
C TRP A 152 -14.48 -13.12 -3.35
N GLY A 153 -13.15 -13.05 -3.39
CA GLY A 153 -12.43 -11.87 -3.86
C GLY A 153 -12.76 -10.61 -3.07
N ALA A 154 -13.21 -10.75 -1.82
CA ALA A 154 -13.61 -9.63 -1.00
C ALA A 154 -12.36 -8.92 -0.47
N LYS A 155 -12.09 -7.70 -0.95
CA LYS A 155 -11.01 -6.84 -0.48
C LYS A 155 -11.58 -5.48 -0.10
N SER A 156 -11.65 -5.20 1.19
CA SER A 156 -11.95 -3.87 1.70
C SER A 156 -11.05 -3.61 2.91
N LEU A 157 -10.67 -2.35 3.13
CA LEU A 157 -9.92 -1.94 4.30
C LEU A 157 -10.70 -2.29 5.60
N ASP A 158 -12.03 -2.24 5.53
CA ASP A 158 -12.95 -2.43 6.67
C ASP A 158 -13.89 -3.64 6.50
N ALA A 159 -13.38 -4.75 5.96
CA ALA A 159 -14.15 -5.98 5.81
C ALA A 159 -14.16 -6.80 7.11
N TYR A 160 -15.25 -6.69 7.89
CA TYR A 160 -15.37 -7.35 9.20
C TYR A 160 -16.44 -8.45 9.24
N VAL A 161 -16.04 -9.63 9.71
CA VAL A 161 -16.93 -10.71 10.17
C VAL A 161 -16.75 -10.83 11.67
N GLU A 162 -17.74 -10.39 12.45
CA GLU A 162 -17.60 -10.24 13.89
C GLU A 162 -18.77 -10.70 14.74
N HIS A 163 -18.48 -11.29 15.90
CA HIS A 163 -19.51 -11.66 16.88
C HIS A 163 -20.63 -12.52 16.28
N ASN A 164 -20.34 -13.29 15.22
CA ASN A 164 -21.31 -14.18 14.61
C ASN A 164 -21.19 -15.59 15.19
N VAL A 165 -22.30 -16.32 15.15
CA VAL A 165 -22.35 -17.74 15.48
C VAL A 165 -22.73 -18.52 14.22
N VAL A 166 -21.78 -19.27 13.68
CA VAL A 166 -21.92 -19.98 12.42
C VAL A 166 -21.74 -21.47 12.66
N LEU A 167 -22.84 -22.22 12.55
CA LEU A 167 -22.86 -23.62 12.96
C LEU A 167 -23.62 -24.55 12.03
N ARG A 168 -23.25 -25.83 12.01
CA ARG A 168 -24.03 -26.88 11.33
C ARG A 168 -24.33 -26.60 9.85
N ASN A 169 -23.42 -25.91 9.16
CA ASN A 169 -23.52 -25.72 7.71
C ASN A 169 -22.84 -26.90 6.97
N GLY A 170 -23.32 -27.20 5.76
CA GLY A 170 -22.95 -28.40 5.01
C GLY A 170 -21.53 -28.41 4.45
N TYR A 171 -20.80 -27.29 4.48
CA TYR A 171 -19.38 -27.24 4.10
C TYR A 171 -18.50 -26.59 5.16
N SER A 172 -18.46 -25.26 5.21
CA SER A 172 -17.63 -24.54 6.18
C SER A 172 -18.41 -23.51 6.96
N GLY A 173 -17.87 -23.07 8.10
CA GLY A 173 -18.36 -21.89 8.79
C GLY A 173 -18.07 -20.63 7.96
N LEU A 174 -16.80 -20.36 7.72
CA LEU A 174 -16.33 -19.30 6.83
C LEU A 174 -15.57 -19.92 5.64
N ALA A 175 -15.90 -19.53 4.42
CA ALA A 175 -15.15 -19.86 3.21
C ALA A 175 -14.57 -18.59 2.58
N LEU A 176 -13.25 -18.59 2.39
CA LEU A 176 -12.49 -17.51 1.77
C LEU A 176 -11.99 -17.98 0.41
N LYS A 177 -12.50 -17.39 -0.66
CA LYS A 177 -12.23 -17.79 -2.04
C LYS A 177 -11.56 -16.66 -2.82
N GLY A 178 -10.71 -17.01 -3.78
CA GLY A 178 -9.97 -16.02 -4.57
C GLY A 178 -9.10 -15.10 -3.71
N PRO A 179 -8.73 -13.91 -4.22
CA PRO A 179 -7.87 -12.98 -3.49
C PRO A 179 -8.67 -12.20 -2.45
N THR A 180 -9.06 -12.87 -1.35
CA THR A 180 -9.84 -12.28 -0.25
C THR A 180 -8.92 -11.79 0.87
N ASN A 181 -9.21 -10.61 1.41
CA ASN A 181 -8.54 -10.05 2.59
C ASN A 181 -9.59 -9.36 3.49
N LEU A 182 -9.72 -9.84 4.72
CA LEU A 182 -10.72 -9.40 5.70
C LEU A 182 -10.26 -9.72 7.12
N VAL A 183 -11.00 -9.25 8.12
CA VAL A 183 -10.82 -9.59 9.54
C VAL A 183 -12.00 -10.44 10.03
N ALA A 184 -11.70 -11.67 10.44
CA ALA A 184 -12.65 -12.53 11.15
C ALA A 184 -12.24 -12.57 12.62
N ARG A 185 -13.03 -11.91 13.49
CA ARG A 185 -12.75 -11.86 14.93
C ARG A 185 -13.97 -12.07 15.81
N ASN A 186 -13.75 -12.61 17.01
CA ASN A 186 -14.81 -12.84 18.02
C ASN A 186 -15.99 -13.69 17.52
N ASN A 187 -15.80 -14.56 16.52
CA ASN A 187 -16.87 -15.44 16.03
C ASN A 187 -16.81 -16.83 16.67
N ILE A 188 -17.92 -17.56 16.62
CA ILE A 188 -17.97 -18.99 16.90
C ILE A 188 -18.26 -19.75 15.60
N PHE A 189 -17.31 -20.58 15.17
CA PHE A 189 -17.47 -21.52 14.06
C PHE A 189 -17.52 -22.93 14.62
N MET A 190 -18.69 -23.60 14.57
CA MET A 190 -18.82 -24.91 15.20
C MET A 190 -19.73 -25.92 14.50
N ASP A 191 -19.43 -27.21 14.66
CA ASP A 191 -20.23 -28.31 14.08
C ASP A 191 -20.49 -28.17 12.57
N ASN A 192 -19.68 -27.41 11.83
CA ASN A 192 -19.78 -27.35 10.37
C ASN A 192 -19.19 -28.64 9.79
N HIS A 193 -19.82 -29.14 8.72
CA HIS A 193 -19.62 -30.51 8.27
C HIS A 193 -18.16 -30.80 7.86
N TYR A 194 -17.48 -29.85 7.21
CA TYR A 194 -16.06 -29.99 6.87
C TYR A 194 -15.17 -29.02 7.64
N TYR A 195 -15.26 -27.71 7.40
CA TYR A 195 -14.28 -26.75 7.91
C TYR A 195 -14.89 -25.73 8.90
N GLY A 196 -14.14 -25.33 9.91
CA GLY A 196 -14.46 -24.09 10.64
C GLY A 196 -14.21 -22.88 9.74
N VAL A 197 -12.96 -22.74 9.31
CA VAL A 197 -12.52 -21.72 8.34
C VAL A 197 -11.80 -22.39 7.18
N PHE A 198 -12.29 -22.21 5.97
CA PHE A 198 -11.67 -22.69 4.74
C PHE A 198 -11.10 -21.49 3.96
N ALA A 199 -9.89 -21.61 3.42
CA ALA A 199 -9.32 -20.61 2.52
C ALA A 199 -8.71 -21.22 1.26
N ASP A 200 -8.82 -20.51 0.14
CA ASP A 200 -7.98 -20.75 -1.03
C ASP A 200 -6.58 -20.15 -0.84
N PRO A 201 -5.55 -20.57 -1.61
CA PRO A 201 -4.18 -20.06 -1.50
C PRO A 201 -4.06 -18.53 -1.61
N ALA A 202 -4.94 -17.90 -2.39
CA ALA A 202 -4.93 -16.46 -2.62
C ALA A 202 -5.53 -15.63 -1.46
N ALA A 203 -6.15 -16.27 -0.46
CA ALA A 203 -6.77 -15.61 0.69
C ALA A 203 -5.90 -15.63 1.97
N GLY A 204 -4.59 -15.91 1.83
CA GLY A 204 -3.69 -16.10 2.98
C GLY A 204 -3.42 -14.86 3.83
N GLN A 205 -3.87 -13.67 3.40
CA GLN A 205 -3.73 -12.40 4.13
C GLN A 205 -4.86 -12.15 5.13
N THR A 206 -5.99 -12.86 5.03
CA THR A 206 -7.12 -12.71 5.95
C THR A 206 -6.69 -12.97 7.40
N LYS A 207 -7.03 -12.03 8.28
CA LYS A 207 -6.73 -12.10 9.71
C LYS A 207 -7.82 -12.89 10.42
N VAL A 208 -7.49 -14.08 10.90
CA VAL A 208 -8.38 -14.91 11.73
C VAL A 208 -7.86 -14.89 13.16
N GLU A 209 -8.52 -14.14 14.05
CA GLU A 209 -8.07 -13.92 15.43
C GLU A 209 -9.22 -13.92 16.45
N TYR A 210 -8.96 -14.35 17.68
CA TYR A 210 -9.95 -14.33 18.77
C TYR A 210 -11.30 -15.03 18.45
N ASN A 211 -11.31 -16.02 17.56
CA ASN A 211 -12.50 -16.83 17.29
C ASN A 211 -12.48 -18.12 18.10
N ASN A 212 -13.65 -18.75 18.25
CA ASN A 212 -13.77 -20.12 18.73
C ASN A 212 -14.09 -21.04 17.54
N ILE A 213 -13.16 -21.94 17.22
CA ILE A 213 -13.30 -22.90 16.13
C ILE A 213 -13.41 -24.29 16.75
N TYR A 214 -14.63 -24.76 16.97
CA TYR A 214 -14.92 -25.90 17.84
C TYR A 214 -15.74 -27.00 17.15
N LYS A 215 -15.34 -28.27 17.25
CA LYS A 215 -16.08 -29.43 16.70
C LYS A 215 -16.42 -29.38 15.19
N ASN A 216 -15.62 -28.69 14.39
CA ASN A 216 -15.65 -28.87 12.93
C ASN A 216 -14.79 -30.09 12.56
N TYR A 217 -15.10 -30.79 11.46
CA TYR A 217 -14.30 -31.95 11.04
C TYR A 217 -12.81 -31.59 10.85
N TYR A 218 -12.56 -30.42 10.26
CA TYR A 218 -11.30 -29.72 10.26
C TYR A 218 -11.49 -28.30 10.83
N PRO A 219 -10.67 -27.85 11.79
CA PRO A 219 -10.74 -26.47 12.25
C PRO A 219 -10.49 -25.47 11.12
N PHE A 220 -9.44 -25.72 10.34
CA PHE A 220 -9.06 -24.92 9.18
C PHE A 220 -8.17 -25.73 8.23
N ASN A 221 -7.93 -25.22 7.02
CA ASN A 221 -7.02 -25.83 6.05
C ASN A 221 -5.64 -25.14 6.01
N GLN A 222 -4.69 -25.70 5.26
CA GLN A 222 -3.28 -25.26 5.24
C GLN A 222 -3.04 -23.85 4.66
N PHE A 223 -4.02 -23.26 3.97
CA PHE A 223 -3.85 -22.01 3.24
C PHE A 223 -4.15 -20.76 4.07
N ILE A 224 -4.70 -20.92 5.28
CA ILE A 224 -5.00 -19.81 6.19
C ILE A 224 -4.12 -19.86 7.43
N LYS A 225 -3.52 -18.71 7.76
CA LYS A 225 -2.79 -18.53 9.02
C LYS A 225 -3.77 -18.13 10.10
N VAL A 226 -4.02 -19.03 11.04
CA VAL A 226 -4.89 -18.77 12.19
C VAL A 226 -4.03 -18.33 13.39
N ASN A 227 -4.36 -17.17 13.97
CA ASN A 227 -3.62 -16.62 15.11
C ASN A 227 -3.79 -17.52 16.36
N ARG A 228 -2.78 -17.56 17.24
CA ARG A 228 -2.82 -18.25 18.54
C ARG A 228 -3.90 -17.72 19.50
N THR A 229 -4.45 -16.53 19.23
CA THR A 229 -5.58 -15.95 19.98
C THR A 229 -6.89 -16.72 19.78
N ASN A 230 -7.02 -17.51 18.72
CA ASN A 230 -8.19 -18.36 18.52
C ASN A 230 -8.18 -19.55 19.50
N VAL A 231 -9.37 -20.02 19.84
CA VAL A 231 -9.57 -21.14 20.77
C VAL A 231 -10.45 -22.23 20.16
N SER A 232 -10.45 -23.39 20.81
CA SER A 232 -11.32 -24.51 20.47
C SER A 232 -11.89 -25.09 21.76
N LEU A 233 -12.96 -24.48 22.25
CA LEU A 233 -13.60 -24.82 23.52
C LEU A 233 -15.12 -24.90 23.32
N ASP A 234 -15.79 -25.69 24.16
CA ASP A 234 -17.25 -25.72 24.19
C ASP A 234 -17.78 -24.32 24.52
N PRO A 235 -18.53 -23.67 23.61
CA PRO A 235 -19.00 -22.30 23.83
C PRO A 235 -20.09 -22.19 24.89
N LYS A 236 -20.72 -23.29 25.33
CA LYS A 236 -21.75 -23.31 26.38
C LYS A 236 -22.81 -22.21 26.20
N PHE A 237 -23.65 -22.35 25.20
CA PHE A 237 -24.75 -21.41 24.95
C PHE A 237 -25.87 -21.53 26.00
N ILE A 238 -26.64 -20.45 26.16
CA ILE A 238 -27.86 -20.44 26.98
C ILE A 238 -28.83 -21.53 26.54
N ASN A 239 -29.09 -21.67 25.24
CA ASN A 239 -29.90 -22.76 24.69
C ASN A 239 -29.47 -23.13 23.27
N TYR A 240 -28.77 -24.25 23.14
CA TYR A 240 -28.36 -24.79 21.84
C TYR A 240 -29.51 -25.46 21.05
N SER A 241 -30.68 -25.68 21.66
CA SER A 241 -31.80 -26.33 20.99
C SER A 241 -32.37 -25.49 19.85
N LEU A 242 -32.45 -26.07 18.65
CA LEU A 242 -33.00 -25.41 17.46
C LEU A 242 -34.50 -25.10 17.55
N SER A 243 -35.22 -25.69 18.51
CA SER A 243 -36.65 -25.39 18.71
C SER A 243 -36.89 -24.02 19.38
N LYS A 244 -35.94 -23.57 20.19
CA LYS A 244 -35.96 -22.28 20.91
C LYS A 244 -34.51 -21.77 21.06
N PRO A 245 -33.85 -21.47 19.94
CA PRO A 245 -32.42 -21.22 19.94
C PRO A 245 -32.08 -19.93 20.71
N ASN A 246 -31.09 -20.03 21.58
CA ASN A 246 -30.46 -18.89 22.23
C ASN A 246 -28.94 -19.14 22.24
N PHE A 247 -28.26 -18.61 21.22
CA PHE A 247 -26.83 -18.82 20.99
C PHE A 247 -25.95 -17.77 21.65
N TYR A 248 -26.48 -17.01 22.61
CA TYR A 248 -25.63 -16.19 23.46
C TYR A 248 -24.82 -17.11 24.39
N PRO A 249 -23.53 -16.83 24.61
CA PRO A 249 -22.75 -17.53 25.62
C PRO A 249 -23.38 -17.38 27.01
N GLN A 250 -23.47 -18.45 27.79
CA GLN A 250 -23.89 -18.34 29.18
C GLN A 250 -22.80 -17.68 30.03
N SER A 251 -23.13 -17.14 31.21
CA SER A 251 -22.16 -16.43 32.07
C SER A 251 -20.95 -17.28 32.52
N THR A 252 -21.09 -18.61 32.55
CA THR A 252 -20.00 -19.57 32.87
C THR A 252 -19.29 -20.11 31.62
N SER A 253 -19.59 -19.55 30.45
CA SER A 253 -18.94 -19.94 29.21
C SER A 253 -17.47 -19.53 29.20
N PRO A 254 -16.57 -20.35 28.66
CA PRO A 254 -15.18 -19.95 28.41
C PRO A 254 -15.04 -18.84 27.37
N MET A 255 -16.12 -18.46 26.68
CA MET A 255 -16.13 -17.39 25.67
C MET A 255 -16.24 -15.99 26.28
N VAL A 256 -16.67 -15.90 27.54
CA VAL A 256 -16.90 -14.62 28.22
C VAL A 256 -15.59 -13.87 28.40
N LYS A 257 -15.56 -12.60 27.97
CA LYS A 257 -14.40 -11.68 28.01
C LYS A 257 -13.11 -12.22 27.40
N ARG A 258 -13.21 -13.18 26.49
CA ARG A 258 -12.06 -13.86 25.88
C ARG A 258 -11.69 -13.30 24.51
N GLY A 259 -12.60 -12.56 23.88
CA GLY A 259 -12.41 -11.93 22.58
C GLY A 259 -11.44 -10.75 22.62
N LYS A 260 -11.15 -10.21 21.44
CA LYS A 260 -10.43 -8.94 21.30
C LYS A 260 -11.22 -7.85 22.04
N GLY A 261 -10.51 -6.96 22.74
CA GLY A 261 -11.12 -5.91 23.56
C GLY A 261 -11.76 -6.40 24.86
N LYS A 262 -11.45 -7.62 25.33
CA LYS A 262 -12.12 -8.26 26.48
C LYS A 262 -13.64 -8.40 26.28
N LEU A 263 -14.08 -8.45 25.02
CA LEU A 263 -15.44 -8.76 24.62
C LEU A 263 -15.69 -10.27 24.67
N ASP A 264 -16.95 -10.67 24.57
CA ASP A 264 -17.31 -12.08 24.45
C ASP A 264 -17.02 -12.59 23.03
N ILE A 265 -16.60 -13.86 22.91
CA ILE A 265 -16.54 -14.55 21.61
C ILE A 265 -17.94 -15.10 21.29
N GLY A 266 -18.49 -14.78 20.12
CA GLY A 266 -19.86 -15.12 19.70
C GLY A 266 -20.80 -13.91 19.78
N LEU A 267 -22.10 -14.17 19.91
CA LEU A 267 -23.10 -13.09 20.00
C LEU A 267 -22.87 -12.24 21.25
N THR A 268 -23.03 -10.92 21.10
CA THR A 268 -22.95 -9.97 22.23
C THR A 268 -24.24 -9.15 22.37
N THR A 269 -24.61 -8.83 23.61
CA THR A 269 -25.71 -7.90 23.93
C THR A 269 -25.25 -6.45 24.04
N ALA A 270 -23.93 -6.21 24.05
CA ALA A 270 -23.41 -4.87 23.91
C ALA A 270 -23.77 -4.37 22.51
N GLU A 271 -24.53 -3.28 22.44
CA GLU A 271 -24.54 -2.43 21.26
C GLU A 271 -23.13 -1.90 21.10
N VAL A 272 -22.32 -2.63 20.35
CA VAL A 272 -21.18 -1.99 19.73
C VAL A 272 -21.84 -1.15 18.66
N ALA A 273 -21.93 0.16 18.95
CA ALA A 273 -22.18 1.17 17.93
C ALA A 273 -21.34 0.80 16.71
N LYS A 274 -21.76 1.20 15.49
CA LYS A 274 -20.79 1.25 14.39
C LYS A 274 -19.54 1.89 15.00
N GLU A 275 -18.45 1.15 15.10
CA GLU A 275 -17.19 1.70 15.55
C GLU A 275 -16.85 2.74 14.46
N GLU A 276 -17.37 3.97 14.58
CA GLU A 276 -16.43 5.06 14.79
C GLU A 276 -15.65 4.60 16.00
N GLU A 277 -14.45 4.13 15.72
CA GLU A 277 -13.47 3.73 16.72
C GLU A 277 -13.50 4.75 17.87
N VAL A 278 -14.15 4.41 18.98
CA VAL A 278 -13.55 4.74 20.26
C VAL A 278 -12.55 3.61 20.47
N VAL A 279 -11.43 3.72 19.73
CA VAL A 279 -10.17 3.31 20.33
C VAL A 279 -10.20 4.02 21.68
N GLU A 280 -10.05 3.28 22.77
CA GLU A 280 -9.19 3.85 23.80
C GLU A 280 -7.86 3.97 23.06
N GLU A 281 -7.68 5.10 22.34
CA GLU A 281 -6.45 5.42 21.66
C GLU A 281 -5.45 5.34 22.80
N THR A 282 -4.72 4.24 22.89
CA THR A 282 -3.29 4.41 23.05
C THR A 282 -2.90 5.15 21.79
N ARG A 283 -3.14 6.47 21.80
CA ARG A 283 -2.63 7.42 20.85
C ARG A 283 -1.15 7.06 20.82
N ASN A 284 -0.66 6.73 19.63
CA ASN A 284 0.72 6.26 19.52
C ASN A 284 1.57 7.38 20.12
N PRO A 285 2.36 7.14 21.18
CA PRO A 285 3.12 8.22 21.79
C PRO A 285 4.29 8.65 20.92
N ASP A 286 4.55 7.95 19.81
CA ASP A 286 5.66 8.09 18.89
C ASP A 286 5.16 7.64 17.51
N THR A 287 4.46 8.55 16.81
CA THR A 287 3.62 8.23 15.66
C THR A 287 4.43 7.77 14.44
N ASP A 288 5.64 8.28 14.25
CA ASP A 288 6.56 7.92 13.17
C ASP A 288 7.67 6.94 13.57
N ALA A 289 7.77 6.59 14.87
CA ALA A 289 8.66 5.60 15.44
C ALA A 289 10.16 5.99 15.45
N ASP A 290 10.45 7.28 15.61
CA ASP A 290 11.82 7.81 15.72
C ASP A 290 12.37 7.82 17.16
N GLY A 291 11.50 7.59 18.15
CA GLY A 291 11.84 7.52 19.57
C GLY A 291 11.65 8.83 20.35
N LEU A 292 11.15 9.89 19.72
CA LEU A 292 10.68 11.11 20.35
C LEU A 292 9.16 11.04 20.56
N CYS A 293 8.65 11.76 21.57
CA CYS A 293 7.23 11.65 21.90
C CYS A 293 6.41 12.71 21.20
N ASP A 294 5.31 12.34 20.55
CA ASP A 294 4.32 13.29 20.03
C ASP A 294 3.95 14.35 21.10
N PRO A 295 3.61 15.61 20.72
CA PRO A 295 3.37 16.71 21.65
C PRO A 295 2.33 16.40 22.73
N TRP A 296 1.31 15.62 22.36
CA TRP A 296 0.20 15.28 23.25
C TRP A 296 0.64 14.53 24.51
N VAL A 297 1.72 13.74 24.44
CA VAL A 297 2.26 12.99 25.58
C VAL A 297 2.67 13.94 26.70
N SER A 298 3.28 15.06 26.34
CA SER A 298 3.72 16.10 27.27
C SER A 298 2.59 17.05 27.66
N GLU A 299 1.69 17.40 26.73
CA GLU A 299 0.51 18.23 27.00
C GLU A 299 -0.45 17.57 28.01
N GLU A 300 -0.61 16.25 27.94
CA GLU A 300 -1.44 15.48 28.88
C GLU A 300 -0.69 15.09 30.16
N GLY A 301 0.62 15.36 30.26
CA GLY A 301 1.43 15.05 31.44
C GLY A 301 1.62 13.56 31.69
N VAL A 302 1.69 12.74 30.63
CA VAL A 302 1.78 11.27 30.71
C VAL A 302 3.14 10.72 30.29
N SER A 303 4.19 11.55 30.22
CA SER A 303 5.55 11.15 29.79
C SER A 303 6.12 9.95 30.57
N ASP A 304 5.92 9.88 31.89
CA ASP A 304 6.39 8.74 32.71
C ASP A 304 5.77 7.40 32.30
N LYS A 305 4.55 7.41 31.74
CA LYS A 305 3.83 6.22 31.28
C LYS A 305 4.47 5.63 30.01
N TYR A 306 5.11 6.48 29.19
CA TYR A 306 5.63 6.13 27.87
C TYR A 306 7.15 6.23 27.75
N ALA A 307 7.86 6.46 28.86
CA ALA A 307 9.33 6.56 28.90
C ALA A 307 10.09 5.32 28.38
N SER A 308 9.42 4.18 28.19
CA SER A 308 10.00 2.99 27.54
C SER A 308 9.78 2.92 26.02
N VAL A 309 9.02 3.85 25.46
CA VAL A 309 8.66 3.94 24.04
C VAL A 309 9.38 5.11 23.40
N CYS A 310 9.24 6.30 23.99
CA CYS A 310 9.82 7.54 23.49
C CYS A 310 10.33 8.43 24.63
N THR A 311 11.20 9.38 24.29
CA THR A 311 11.76 10.36 25.23
C THR A 311 11.95 11.71 24.55
N GLY A 312 11.41 12.79 25.11
CA GLY A 312 11.52 14.13 24.50
C GLY A 312 10.18 14.59 23.92
N VAL A 313 10.21 15.60 23.05
CA VAL A 313 9.03 16.08 22.33
C VAL A 313 9.39 16.17 20.85
N ASP A 314 8.61 15.48 20.04
CA ASP A 314 8.62 15.56 18.58
C ASP A 314 7.66 16.69 18.15
N ASN A 315 8.13 17.65 17.35
CA ASN A 315 7.30 18.75 16.85
C ASN A 315 6.57 18.45 15.53
N CYS A 316 6.86 17.32 14.89
CA CYS A 316 6.25 16.85 13.65
C CYS A 316 5.95 15.33 13.74
N PRO A 317 4.88 14.97 14.49
CA PRO A 317 4.47 13.59 14.77
C PRO A 317 4.36 12.60 13.60
N GLU A 318 4.32 13.09 12.36
CA GLU A 318 4.12 12.25 11.18
C GLU A 318 5.42 12.06 10.38
N GLU A 319 6.53 12.69 10.77
CA GLU A 319 7.75 12.80 9.99
C GLU A 319 9.00 12.53 10.84
N ALA A 320 9.44 11.27 10.84
CA ALA A 320 10.62 10.85 11.61
C ALA A 320 11.86 11.69 11.31
N GLU A 321 12.52 12.14 12.38
CA GLU A 321 13.84 12.76 12.41
C GLU A 321 14.88 11.93 11.63
N ASP A 322 15.78 12.59 10.90
CA ASP A 322 16.79 11.92 10.07
C ASP A 322 18.18 11.79 10.72
N PHE A 323 18.33 12.29 11.96
CA PHE A 323 19.48 12.09 12.86
C PHE A 323 20.84 12.22 12.13
N ASP A 324 21.02 13.32 11.41
CA ASP A 324 22.23 13.59 10.64
C ASP A 324 23.25 14.47 11.38
N GLY A 325 22.88 14.96 12.58
CA GLY A 325 23.73 15.81 13.42
C GLY A 325 23.45 17.30 13.27
N TYR A 326 22.48 17.68 12.45
CA TYR A 326 21.96 19.03 12.33
C TYR A 326 20.59 19.10 13.02
N GLN A 327 20.47 20.01 14.00
CA GLN A 327 19.19 20.36 14.63
C GLN A 327 18.29 19.21 15.18
N ASP A 328 18.82 17.98 15.37
CA ASP A 328 18.17 16.76 15.92
C ASP A 328 17.38 16.87 17.26
N ASP A 329 17.36 18.04 17.92
CA ASP A 329 16.73 18.24 19.23
C ASP A 329 15.22 18.52 19.16
N ASP A 330 14.67 18.84 17.98
CA ASP A 330 13.26 19.20 17.81
C ASP A 330 12.36 18.09 17.22
N GLY A 331 12.99 16.98 16.83
CA GLY A 331 12.35 15.78 16.31
C GLY A 331 11.81 15.91 14.90
N CYS A 332 12.28 16.92 14.16
CA CYS A 332 11.88 17.14 12.80
C CYS A 332 13.05 17.08 11.84
N PRO A 333 12.92 16.28 10.76
CA PRO A 333 13.95 16.23 9.75
C PRO A 333 14.09 17.61 9.10
N ASP A 334 15.32 18.11 9.08
CA ASP A 334 15.62 19.41 8.52
C ASP A 334 15.69 19.31 6.98
N PRO A 335 14.89 20.11 6.26
CA PRO A 335 14.84 19.99 4.80
C PRO A 335 16.00 20.67 4.09
N ASP A 336 16.80 21.51 4.76
CA ASP A 336 17.85 22.37 4.17
C ASP A 336 18.92 22.69 5.24
N ASN A 337 19.87 21.78 5.40
CA ASN A 337 20.86 21.83 6.48
C ASN A 337 21.82 23.03 6.34
N ASP A 338 22.32 23.28 5.14
CA ASP A 338 23.31 24.34 4.90
C ASP A 338 22.71 25.72 4.58
N ARG A 339 21.38 25.80 4.39
CA ARG A 339 20.58 27.01 4.21
C ARG A 339 20.86 27.75 2.91
N ASP A 340 21.20 27.04 1.85
CA ASP A 340 21.37 27.61 0.53
C ASP A 340 20.04 27.75 -0.26
N GLY A 341 18.97 27.14 0.24
CA GLY A 341 17.61 27.19 -0.32
C GLY A 341 17.32 26.08 -1.34
N LEU A 342 18.20 25.09 -1.45
CA LEU A 342 17.92 23.77 -1.99
C LEU A 342 17.71 22.81 -0.83
N CYS A 343 17.03 21.69 -1.09
CA CYS A 343 16.62 20.80 -0.03
C CYS A 343 17.22 19.42 -0.17
N ASP A 344 17.52 18.84 0.98
CA ASP A 344 18.14 17.54 1.13
C ASP A 344 17.44 16.46 0.29
N PRO A 345 18.18 15.46 -0.22
CA PRO A 345 17.64 14.42 -1.11
C PRO A 345 16.45 13.66 -0.52
N TRP A 346 16.34 13.62 0.81
CA TRP A 346 15.22 12.95 1.49
C TRP A 346 13.88 13.61 1.17
N VAL A 347 13.85 14.93 0.95
CA VAL A 347 12.65 15.69 0.60
C VAL A 347 12.08 15.23 -0.75
N GLU A 348 12.96 15.00 -1.73
CA GLU A 348 12.55 14.41 -3.02
C GLU A 348 12.10 12.96 -2.87
N ALA A 349 12.89 12.15 -2.14
CA ALA A 349 12.61 10.73 -1.96
C ALA A 349 11.24 10.48 -1.30
N LYS A 350 10.80 11.38 -0.41
CA LYS A 350 9.47 11.36 0.22
C LYS A 350 8.40 12.16 -0.53
N ALA A 351 8.74 12.78 -1.67
CA ALA A 351 7.85 13.62 -2.47
C ALA A 351 7.26 14.83 -1.70
N MET A 352 8.06 15.46 -0.85
CA MET A 352 7.65 16.50 0.11
C MET A 352 7.95 17.94 -0.31
N PHE A 353 8.44 18.18 -1.53
CA PHE A 353 8.72 19.53 -2.04
C PHE A 353 7.58 20.54 -1.89
N ALA A 354 6.33 20.09 -1.98
CA ALA A 354 5.17 20.97 -1.82
C ALA A 354 5.04 21.53 -0.39
N ASN A 355 5.42 20.73 0.61
CA ASN A 355 5.34 21.09 2.04
C ASN A 355 6.38 22.17 2.36
N PHE A 356 7.56 22.03 1.75
CA PHE A 356 8.70 22.91 1.97
C PHE A 356 8.91 23.94 0.85
N ALA A 357 7.92 24.22 0.01
CA ALA A 357 8.05 25.16 -1.11
C ALA A 357 8.40 26.62 -0.71
N HIS A 358 8.34 26.93 0.59
CA HIS A 358 8.76 28.21 1.16
C HIS A 358 10.26 28.26 1.49
N ILE A 359 10.93 27.10 1.53
CA ILE A 359 12.36 26.90 1.79
C ILE A 359 13.01 26.40 0.49
N CYS A 360 12.52 25.27 -0.03
CA CYS A 360 13.09 24.54 -1.15
C CYS A 360 12.75 25.15 -2.51
N LYS A 361 13.78 25.33 -3.34
CA LYS A 361 13.64 25.59 -4.79
C LYS A 361 14.00 24.40 -5.66
N GLY A 362 14.65 23.40 -5.10
CA GLY A 362 15.17 22.23 -5.80
C GLY A 362 15.80 21.24 -4.82
N VAL A 363 16.46 20.22 -5.37
CA VAL A 363 17.18 19.18 -4.62
C VAL A 363 18.62 19.63 -4.44
N ASP A 364 19.14 19.51 -3.23
CA ASP A 364 20.56 19.65 -2.92
C ASP A 364 21.25 18.27 -2.98
N LEU A 365 22.36 18.17 -3.71
CA LEU A 365 23.19 16.97 -3.77
C LEU A 365 24.29 16.95 -2.68
N CYS A 366 24.52 18.07 -1.99
CA CYS A 366 25.54 18.26 -0.96
C CYS A 366 24.99 18.90 0.33
N PRO A 367 24.10 18.22 1.07
CA PRO A 367 23.37 18.74 2.25
C PRO A 367 24.15 19.56 3.28
N GLU A 368 25.43 19.27 3.42
CA GLU A 368 26.30 19.84 4.46
C GLU A 368 27.12 21.05 3.97
N GLN A 369 26.99 21.44 2.70
CA GLN A 369 27.90 22.40 2.07
C GLN A 369 27.18 23.31 1.08
N SER A 370 27.00 24.56 1.48
CA SER A 370 26.29 25.54 0.65
C SER A 370 26.90 25.70 -0.74
N GLU A 371 26.04 25.80 -1.75
CA GLU A 371 26.39 26.08 -3.14
C GLU A 371 27.34 27.28 -3.32
N THR A 372 28.25 27.17 -4.29
CA THR A 372 29.14 28.25 -4.73
C THR A 372 28.67 28.82 -6.06
N LEU A 373 27.83 29.86 -6.00
CA LEU A 373 27.32 30.57 -7.19
C LEU A 373 28.45 31.13 -8.07
N ASN A 374 28.78 30.42 -9.15
CA ASN A 374 29.91 30.73 -10.02
C ASN A 374 29.60 30.58 -11.53
N GLU A 375 28.32 30.42 -11.89
CA GLU A 375 27.79 30.12 -13.23
C GLU A 375 28.13 28.73 -13.78
N PHE A 376 28.60 27.82 -12.94
CA PHE A 376 28.88 26.42 -13.28
C PHE A 376 28.15 25.53 -12.28
N LYS A 377 27.17 24.77 -12.79
CA LYS A 377 26.33 23.84 -12.01
C LYS A 377 25.63 24.40 -10.76
N ASP A 378 25.46 25.72 -10.67
CA ASP A 378 24.68 26.44 -9.64
C ASP A 378 23.24 25.92 -9.32
N ASP A 379 22.74 24.90 -10.03
CA ASP A 379 21.42 24.29 -9.82
C ASP A 379 21.50 22.96 -9.02
N ASP A 380 22.70 22.46 -8.67
CA ASP A 380 22.87 21.13 -8.03
C ASP A 380 23.14 21.16 -6.52
N GLY A 381 23.34 22.35 -5.93
CA GLY A 381 23.51 22.57 -4.49
C GLY A 381 24.91 22.23 -3.97
N CYS A 382 25.79 21.75 -4.85
CA CYS A 382 27.12 21.36 -4.47
C CYS A 382 28.14 22.47 -4.73
N PRO A 383 28.98 22.82 -3.74
CA PRO A 383 30.03 23.80 -3.94
C PRO A 383 31.00 23.28 -4.98
N ASP A 384 31.16 24.05 -6.05
CA ASP A 384 32.11 23.71 -7.07
C ASP A 384 33.01 24.89 -7.49
N GLU A 385 33.97 24.56 -8.34
CA GLU A 385 34.81 25.53 -9.01
C GLU A 385 34.67 25.33 -10.51
N VAL A 386 34.50 26.44 -11.24
CA VAL A 386 34.55 26.46 -12.71
C VAL A 386 35.77 25.68 -13.21
N PRO A 387 35.58 24.54 -13.91
CA PRO A 387 36.68 23.69 -14.32
C PRO A 387 37.60 24.46 -15.25
N GLN A 388 38.91 24.38 -14.99
CA GLN A 388 39.88 24.98 -15.89
C GLN A 388 40.00 24.13 -17.17
N PRO A 389 40.06 24.77 -18.36
CA PRO A 389 40.18 24.05 -19.61
C PRO A 389 41.42 23.14 -19.61
N PRO A 390 41.32 21.91 -20.17
CA PRO A 390 42.46 21.00 -20.20
C PRO A 390 43.62 21.61 -20.98
N LYS A 391 44.84 21.31 -20.51
CA LYS A 391 46.09 21.70 -21.19
C LYS A 391 46.05 21.24 -22.65
N LYS A 392 46.73 21.99 -23.53
CA LYS A 392 46.84 21.66 -24.96
C LYS A 392 47.30 20.22 -25.22
N VAL A 393 48.19 19.71 -24.36
CA VAL A 393 48.63 18.32 -24.37
C VAL A 393 48.60 17.80 -22.94
N PHE A 394 48.01 16.63 -22.73
CA PHE A 394 48.12 15.90 -21.47
C PHE A 394 48.31 14.40 -21.70
N VAL A 395 49.02 13.77 -20.77
CA VAL A 395 49.23 12.32 -20.76
C VAL A 395 48.23 11.72 -19.79
N LEU A 396 47.54 10.67 -20.20
CA LEU A 396 46.63 9.97 -19.31
C LEU A 396 47.40 8.92 -18.50
N GLU A 397 47.62 9.21 -17.22
CA GLU A 397 48.24 8.27 -16.30
C GLU A 397 47.26 7.14 -15.93
N GLY A 398 47.79 5.93 -15.74
CA GLY A 398 46.97 4.79 -15.33
C GLY A 398 46.10 4.18 -16.42
N VAL A 399 46.42 4.37 -17.71
CA VAL A 399 45.83 3.58 -18.80
C VAL A 399 46.81 2.51 -19.26
N ASN A 400 46.41 1.28 -19.00
CA ASN A 400 47.13 0.04 -19.25
C ASN A 400 46.37 -0.83 -20.27
N PHE A 401 47.14 -1.72 -20.91
CA PHE A 401 46.61 -2.67 -21.88
C PHE A 401 47.18 -4.05 -21.59
N GLU A 402 46.44 -5.10 -21.97
CA GLU A 402 46.98 -6.46 -21.97
C GLU A 402 48.28 -6.52 -22.80
N SER A 403 49.21 -7.36 -22.35
CA SER A 403 50.54 -7.45 -22.96
C SER A 403 50.45 -7.78 -24.45
N GLY A 404 51.06 -6.93 -25.29
CA GLY A 404 51.05 -7.06 -26.75
C GLY A 404 49.70 -6.83 -27.43
N LYS A 405 48.68 -6.36 -26.71
CA LYS A 405 47.32 -6.15 -27.25
C LYS A 405 46.85 -4.70 -27.05
N ALA A 406 45.74 -4.39 -27.73
CA ALA A 406 44.97 -3.15 -27.57
C ALA A 406 43.76 -3.31 -26.61
N THR A 407 43.65 -4.45 -25.93
CA THR A 407 42.62 -4.67 -24.91
C THR A 407 42.93 -3.83 -23.68
N ILE A 408 42.05 -2.88 -23.36
CA ILE A 408 42.13 -2.02 -22.17
C ILE A 408 41.89 -2.88 -20.93
N THR A 409 42.72 -2.73 -19.91
CA THR A 409 42.55 -3.44 -18.63
C THR A 409 41.52 -2.75 -17.73
N GLN A 410 40.89 -3.50 -16.82
CA GLN A 410 39.79 -2.99 -15.99
C GLN A 410 40.22 -1.84 -15.05
N ASP A 411 41.45 -1.85 -14.53
CA ASP A 411 42.03 -0.77 -13.73
C ASP A 411 42.13 0.56 -14.50
N SER A 412 42.21 0.50 -15.83
CA SER A 412 42.29 1.68 -16.69
C SER A 412 40.96 2.43 -16.82
N TYR A 413 39.85 1.80 -16.45
CA TYR A 413 38.52 2.38 -16.64
C TYR A 413 38.34 3.63 -15.78
N ILE A 414 38.89 3.64 -14.55
CA ILE A 414 38.85 4.82 -13.66
C ILE A 414 39.54 6.01 -14.32
N SER A 415 40.71 5.79 -14.92
CA SER A 415 41.46 6.85 -15.61
C SER A 415 40.73 7.33 -16.86
N LEU A 416 40.10 6.43 -17.61
CA LEU A 416 39.35 6.77 -18.82
C LEU A 416 38.04 7.51 -18.52
N MET A 417 37.35 7.19 -17.42
CA MET A 417 36.16 7.93 -16.99
C MET A 417 36.50 9.39 -16.68
N LYS A 418 37.66 9.70 -16.09
CA LYS A 418 38.11 11.10 -15.92
C LYS A 418 38.19 11.87 -17.24
N VAL A 419 38.50 11.19 -18.34
CA VAL A 419 38.51 11.82 -19.68
C VAL A 419 37.10 12.03 -20.20
N VAL A 420 36.18 11.10 -19.93
CA VAL A 420 34.75 11.28 -20.23
C VAL A 420 34.26 12.56 -19.54
N ASP A 421 34.50 12.71 -18.24
CA ASP A 421 34.07 13.89 -17.46
C ASP A 421 34.61 15.19 -18.06
N ILE A 422 35.91 15.22 -18.42
CA ILE A 422 36.53 16.39 -19.08
C ILE A 422 35.87 16.68 -20.44
N MET A 423 35.63 15.65 -21.25
CA MET A 423 35.06 15.84 -22.59
C MET A 423 33.57 16.21 -22.55
N GLU A 424 32.84 15.80 -21.52
CA GLU A 424 31.46 16.24 -21.27
C GLU A 424 31.43 17.70 -20.77
N THR A 425 32.29 18.04 -19.82
CA THR A 425 32.44 19.41 -19.29
C THR A 425 32.79 20.40 -20.40
N PHE A 426 33.72 20.03 -21.29
CA PHE A 426 34.15 20.87 -22.41
C PHE A 426 33.62 20.32 -23.73
N SER A 427 32.31 20.39 -23.96
CA SER A 427 31.61 19.81 -25.11
C SER A 427 32.13 20.27 -26.48
N GLU A 428 32.67 21.48 -26.58
CA GLU A 428 33.26 22.03 -27.82
C GLU A 428 34.71 21.58 -28.06
N ALA A 429 35.40 21.03 -27.06
CA ALA A 429 36.80 20.63 -27.20
C ALA A 429 36.92 19.38 -28.09
N THR A 430 37.92 19.39 -28.98
CA THR A 430 38.23 18.28 -29.89
C THR A 430 39.66 17.79 -29.64
N PHE A 431 39.88 16.48 -29.77
CA PHE A 431 41.15 15.86 -29.38
C PHE A 431 41.72 14.90 -30.42
N GLU A 432 43.05 14.90 -30.55
CA GLU A 432 43.83 13.80 -31.13
C GLU A 432 44.33 12.89 -30.01
N ILE A 433 43.99 11.60 -30.08
CA ILE A 433 44.42 10.56 -29.15
C ILE A 433 45.64 9.86 -29.76
N VAL A 434 46.79 9.99 -29.11
CA VAL A 434 48.07 9.49 -29.62
C VAL A 434 48.56 8.34 -28.76
N GLY A 435 48.75 7.18 -29.38
CA GLY A 435 49.34 6.01 -28.74
C GLY A 435 50.86 5.95 -28.92
N HIS A 436 51.55 5.55 -27.84
CA HIS A 436 53.00 5.33 -27.82
C HIS A 436 53.34 3.96 -27.23
N THR A 437 54.47 3.39 -27.66
CA THR A 437 55.06 2.16 -27.10
C THR A 437 56.46 2.42 -26.57
N ASP A 438 57.01 1.45 -25.85
CA ASP A 438 58.45 1.41 -25.61
C ASP A 438 59.18 0.86 -26.85
N ASN A 439 60.52 0.74 -26.75
CA ASN A 439 61.38 0.25 -27.83
C ASN A 439 61.53 -1.27 -27.89
N VAL A 440 60.74 -2.04 -27.14
CA VAL A 440 60.82 -3.50 -27.13
C VAL A 440 59.94 -4.06 -28.25
N GLY A 441 60.48 -4.97 -29.04
CA GLY A 441 59.76 -5.61 -30.15
C GLY A 441 60.09 -5.02 -31.51
N ASP A 442 59.22 -5.31 -32.48
CA ASP A 442 59.38 -4.88 -33.87
C ASP A 442 58.78 -3.48 -34.07
N LYS A 443 59.48 -2.63 -34.82
CA LYS A 443 59.11 -1.22 -35.01
C LYS A 443 57.80 -1.03 -35.76
N GLU A 444 57.56 -1.82 -36.81
CA GLU A 444 56.32 -1.74 -37.59
C GLU A 444 55.14 -2.26 -36.76
N LYS A 445 55.34 -3.35 -36.03
CA LYS A 445 54.32 -3.87 -35.09
C LYS A 445 54.02 -2.89 -33.97
N ASN A 446 55.02 -2.19 -33.43
CA ASN A 446 54.84 -1.18 -32.40
C ASN A 446 54.07 0.03 -32.93
N MET A 447 54.31 0.43 -34.19
CA MET A 447 53.52 1.47 -34.84
C MET A 447 52.04 1.07 -34.92
N GLN A 448 51.75 -0.12 -35.42
CA GLN A 448 50.37 -0.62 -35.52
C GLN A 448 49.71 -0.76 -34.14
N LEU A 449 50.40 -1.38 -33.18
CA LEU A 449 49.89 -1.57 -31.82
C LEU A 449 49.57 -0.25 -31.13
N SER A 450 50.39 0.78 -31.33
CA SER A 450 50.15 2.10 -30.77
C SER A 450 48.89 2.76 -31.37
N ALA A 451 48.66 2.61 -32.67
CA ALA A 451 47.46 3.11 -33.34
C ALA A 451 46.21 2.35 -32.88
N ASP A 452 46.30 1.02 -32.78
CA ASP A 452 45.19 0.17 -32.32
C ASP A 452 44.78 0.50 -30.87
N ARG A 453 45.75 0.80 -30.01
CA ARG A 453 45.50 1.25 -28.63
C ARG A 453 44.80 2.61 -28.56
N ALA A 454 45.23 3.56 -29.38
CA ALA A 454 44.53 4.85 -29.48
C ALA A 454 43.09 4.67 -30.00
N ALA A 455 42.89 3.79 -30.97
CA ALA A 455 41.56 3.43 -31.46
C ALA A 455 40.70 2.75 -30.38
N ALA A 456 41.26 1.85 -29.57
CA ALA A 456 40.56 1.22 -28.47
C ALA A 456 40.09 2.24 -27.42
N VAL A 457 40.93 3.23 -27.10
CA VAL A 457 40.56 4.35 -26.20
C VAL A 457 39.43 5.18 -26.82
N LYS A 458 39.54 5.55 -28.11
CA LYS A 458 38.46 6.26 -28.81
C LYS A 458 37.14 5.48 -28.75
N ASN A 459 37.17 4.18 -29.03
CA ASN A 459 35.98 3.34 -29.02
C ASN A 459 35.35 3.27 -27.63
N PHE A 460 36.16 3.16 -26.58
CA PHE A 460 35.69 3.22 -25.20
C PHE A 460 34.96 4.55 -24.91
N LEU A 461 35.54 5.70 -25.32
CA LEU A 461 34.91 7.01 -25.10
C LEU A 461 33.61 7.16 -25.90
N VAL A 462 33.55 6.63 -27.13
CA VAL A 462 32.32 6.60 -27.94
C VAL A 462 31.24 5.75 -27.29
N GLU A 463 31.60 4.58 -26.74
CA GLU A 463 30.68 3.73 -25.97
C GLU A 463 30.11 4.45 -24.74
N LYS A 464 30.88 5.38 -24.16
CA LYS A 464 30.46 6.27 -23.06
C LYS A 464 29.69 7.51 -23.50
N GLY A 465 29.37 7.66 -24.79
CA GLY A 465 28.51 8.72 -25.30
C GLY A 465 29.24 9.92 -25.91
N ILE A 466 30.57 9.93 -25.94
CA ILE A 466 31.32 11.01 -26.58
C ILE A 466 31.22 10.90 -28.10
N ALA A 467 30.79 11.98 -28.77
CA ALA A 467 30.62 11.99 -30.22
C ALA A 467 31.93 11.66 -30.96
N GLU A 468 31.86 10.71 -31.89
CA GLU A 468 33.03 10.21 -32.63
C GLU A 468 33.79 11.32 -33.38
N SER A 469 33.06 12.31 -33.89
CA SER A 469 33.60 13.47 -34.63
C SER A 469 34.54 14.35 -33.80
N ARG A 470 34.49 14.25 -32.47
CA ARG A 470 35.34 15.03 -31.55
C ARG A 470 36.73 14.44 -31.37
N MET A 471 36.97 13.24 -31.92
CA MET A 471 38.19 12.48 -31.68
C MET A 471 38.78 11.89 -32.96
N VAL A 472 40.07 12.13 -33.14
CA VAL A 472 40.91 11.44 -34.13
C VAL A 472 42.02 10.67 -33.41
N THR A 473 42.56 9.63 -34.04
CA THR A 473 43.58 8.78 -33.41
C THR A 473 44.85 8.73 -34.25
N SER A 474 46.00 8.62 -33.60
CA SER A 474 47.27 8.34 -34.28
C SER A 474 48.19 7.44 -33.45
N GLY A 475 49.02 6.65 -34.12
CA GLY A 475 50.07 5.85 -33.51
C GLY A 475 51.45 6.45 -33.77
N LYS A 476 52.34 6.41 -32.77
CA LYS A 476 53.74 6.85 -32.90
C LYS A 476 54.76 5.74 -32.62
N GLY A 477 54.32 4.55 -32.23
CA GLY A 477 55.20 3.46 -31.79
C GLY A 477 56.21 3.96 -30.77
N ASP A 478 57.49 3.63 -30.98
CA ASP A 478 58.61 4.01 -30.12
C ASP A 478 59.31 5.32 -30.55
N SER A 479 58.77 6.03 -31.54
CA SER A 479 59.45 7.17 -32.20
C SER A 479 59.50 8.46 -31.37
N LYS A 480 58.71 8.54 -30.30
CA LYS A 480 58.57 9.72 -29.41
C LYS A 480 58.66 9.32 -27.93
N PRO A 481 59.82 8.82 -27.46
CA PRO A 481 60.00 8.47 -26.06
C PRO A 481 60.05 9.72 -25.19
N VAL A 482 59.39 9.68 -24.03
CA VAL A 482 59.43 10.73 -23.00
C VAL A 482 60.40 10.38 -21.86
N ALA A 483 60.83 9.12 -21.80
CA ALA A 483 61.74 8.61 -20.79
C ALA A 483 62.74 7.59 -21.35
N SER A 484 63.73 7.23 -20.53
CA SER A 484 64.77 6.28 -20.91
C SER A 484 64.21 4.87 -21.12
N ASN A 485 64.35 4.33 -22.33
CA ASN A 485 64.00 2.95 -22.63
C ASN A 485 64.94 1.89 -21.98
N LYS A 486 66.03 2.35 -21.35
CA LYS A 486 67.00 1.45 -20.69
C LYS A 486 66.45 0.87 -19.39
N THR A 487 65.55 1.58 -18.72
CA THR A 487 64.97 1.21 -17.42
C THR A 487 63.54 0.70 -17.57
N PRO A 488 63.10 -0.31 -16.79
CA PRO A 488 61.69 -0.73 -16.76
C PRO A 488 60.70 0.41 -16.53
N GLU A 489 61.05 1.36 -15.66
CA GLU A 489 60.22 2.51 -15.29
C GLU A 489 60.06 3.47 -16.47
N GLY A 490 61.17 3.85 -17.12
CA GLY A 490 61.12 4.69 -18.31
C GLY A 490 60.41 4.02 -19.50
N ARG A 491 60.49 2.69 -19.65
CA ARG A 491 59.65 1.97 -20.63
C ARG A 491 58.17 2.06 -20.29
N ALA A 492 57.80 1.97 -19.01
CA ALA A 492 56.41 2.16 -18.58
C ALA A 492 55.89 3.55 -18.94
N GLN A 493 56.69 4.60 -18.70
CA GLN A 493 56.34 5.98 -19.09
C GLN A 493 56.21 6.16 -20.61
N ASN A 494 56.96 5.40 -21.42
CA ASN A 494 56.85 5.45 -22.87
C ASN A 494 55.59 4.73 -23.41
N ARG A 495 55.08 3.70 -22.70
CA ARG A 495 53.81 3.04 -23.00
C ARG A 495 52.63 3.87 -22.47
N ARG A 496 52.28 4.93 -23.19
CA ARG A 496 51.29 5.93 -22.77
C ARG A 496 50.30 6.28 -23.86
N ILE A 497 49.19 6.91 -23.44
CA ILE A 497 48.23 7.57 -24.30
C ILE A 497 48.30 9.08 -24.02
N GLU A 498 48.40 9.88 -25.08
CA GLU A 498 48.36 11.34 -25.00
C GLU A 498 47.08 11.86 -25.64
N PHE A 499 46.54 12.93 -25.07
CA PHE A 499 45.45 13.69 -25.65
C PHE A 499 45.97 15.06 -26.04
N ILE A 500 45.75 15.45 -27.30
CA ILE A 500 46.17 16.73 -27.85
C ILE A 500 44.91 17.48 -28.28
N ARG A 501 44.66 18.67 -27.72
CA ARG A 501 43.55 19.51 -28.16
C ARG A 501 43.80 20.04 -29.57
N THR A 502 42.79 19.93 -30.43
CA THR A 502 42.83 20.36 -31.83
C THR A 502 41.99 21.60 -32.10
N ASP A 503 41.16 22.01 -31.15
CA ASP A 503 40.30 23.20 -31.22
C ASP A 503 41.04 24.51 -30.92
N ILE A 504 42.18 24.43 -30.23
CA ILE A 504 43.02 25.59 -29.86
C ILE A 504 44.29 25.65 -30.72
N LYS A 505 44.56 26.82 -31.32
CA LYS A 505 45.73 27.02 -32.20
C LYS A 505 47.06 27.08 -31.46
#